data_AF-A0A419K1T1-F1
#
_entry.id   AF-A0A419K1T1-F1
#
_cell.length_a   1.000
_cell.length_b   1.000
_cell.length_c   1.000
_cell.angle_alpha   90.00
_cell.angle_beta   90.00
_cell.angle_gamma   90.00
#
_symmetry.space_group_name_H-M   'P 1'
#
loop_
_entity.id
_entity.type
_entity.pdbx_description
1 polymer ?
#
loop_
_entity_poly.entity_id
_entity_poly.type
_entity_poly.pdbx_seq_one_letter_code
_entity_poly.pdbx_strand_id
1 'polypeptide(L)'
;MGIIIDENTRAIVQGITGTQGRFHTKLMLEYGTKIVAGVTPGKGGTQVHGIPVYDTVEEAQEKHSANASIIFVPAPFAAEAALEALENGIKTLVIITEHIPIKDSIEVMNYAKQVNATIIGPNTPGIITPGKSKLGIMPAHIFKSGNIGMVSRSGTLTYEIAASLTKKNLGQSTCLGLGGDPITGLNFIDALKMFENDPQTKAVVLIGEIGGNLEELTAEFIVKEKYPKPVVAFIAGRSAPPGKRMGHAGAIVMGKAGTAESKIEALRKAGVKVAEKPNDVAKLLSV
;
A
#
# COMPACT_ATOMS: atom_id res chain seq x y z
N MET A 1 9.81 -13.80 6.73
CA MET A 1 9.53 -13.28 5.37
C MET A 1 8.59 -12.08 5.53
N GLY A 2 8.58 -11.09 4.63
CA GLY A 2 7.51 -10.08 4.61
C GLY A 2 6.41 -10.51 3.64
N ILE A 3 5.25 -9.84 3.63
CA ILE A 3 4.29 -10.01 2.53
C ILE A 3 4.69 -9.10 1.36
N ILE A 4 4.58 -9.60 0.12
CA ILE A 4 4.84 -8.91 -1.16
C ILE A 4 6.30 -8.48 -1.39
N ILE A 5 6.95 -7.82 -0.42
CA ILE A 5 8.34 -7.38 -0.51
C ILE A 5 9.20 -7.87 0.65
N ASP A 6 10.48 -8.07 0.36
CA ASP A 6 11.51 -8.62 1.23
C ASP A 6 12.93 -8.12 0.83
N GLU A 7 13.97 -8.70 1.41
CA GLU A 7 15.38 -8.40 1.12
C GLU A 7 15.81 -8.75 -0.32
N ASN A 8 15.08 -9.63 -1.01
CA ASN A 8 15.37 -10.06 -2.37
C ASN A 8 14.68 -9.18 -3.43
N THR A 9 13.88 -8.22 -2.99
CA THR A 9 13.15 -7.29 -3.86
C THR A 9 14.13 -6.38 -4.60
N ARG A 10 14.07 -6.41 -5.93
CA ARG A 10 14.87 -5.60 -6.86
C ARG A 10 13.92 -4.73 -7.64
N ALA A 11 13.95 -3.42 -7.38
CA ALA A 11 12.95 -2.51 -7.91
C ALA A 11 13.49 -1.58 -9.00
N ILE A 12 12.64 -1.34 -10.00
CA ILE A 12 12.77 -0.25 -10.96
C ILE A 12 12.02 0.98 -10.43
N VAL A 13 12.57 2.18 -10.64
CA VAL A 13 11.84 3.44 -10.38
C VAL A 13 11.43 4.07 -11.71
N GLN A 14 10.14 4.05 -12.02
CA GLN A 14 9.59 4.75 -13.18
C GLN A 14 9.30 6.21 -12.82
N GLY A 15 9.82 7.14 -13.63
CA GLY A 15 9.87 8.56 -13.30
C GLY A 15 11.01 8.95 -12.37
N ILE A 16 12.12 8.18 -12.37
CA ILE A 16 13.27 8.37 -11.46
C ILE A 16 13.90 9.77 -11.51
N THR A 17 13.89 10.43 -12.68
CA THR A 17 14.52 11.75 -12.84
C THR A 17 13.62 12.90 -12.39
N GLY A 18 12.32 12.63 -12.15
CA GLY A 18 11.39 13.63 -11.63
C GLY A 18 11.68 13.98 -10.17
N THR A 19 11.17 15.11 -9.67
CA THR A 19 11.47 15.60 -8.32
C THR A 19 11.15 14.57 -7.22
N GLN A 20 9.96 13.97 -7.26
CA GLN A 20 9.53 12.98 -6.26
C GLN A 20 10.25 11.63 -6.46
N GLY A 21 10.40 11.17 -7.71
CA GLY A 21 11.14 9.95 -8.02
C GLY A 21 12.58 10.03 -7.54
N ARG A 22 13.29 11.13 -7.82
CA ARG A 22 14.67 11.35 -7.37
C ARG A 22 14.78 11.43 -5.85
N PHE A 23 13.86 12.15 -5.20
CA PHE A 23 13.87 12.30 -3.74
C PHE A 23 13.64 10.95 -3.04
N HIS A 24 12.59 10.22 -3.42
CA HIS A 24 12.27 8.96 -2.77
C HIS A 24 13.21 7.82 -3.18
N THR A 25 13.82 7.86 -4.37
CA THR A 25 14.92 6.92 -4.71
C THR A 25 16.06 7.03 -3.73
N LYS A 26 16.49 8.25 -3.39
CA LYS A 26 17.53 8.47 -2.37
C LYS A 26 17.14 7.83 -1.04
N LEU A 27 15.93 8.10 -0.56
CA LEU A 27 15.45 7.57 0.72
C LEU A 27 15.28 6.05 0.72
N MET A 28 14.90 5.45 -0.40
CA MET A 28 14.81 3.99 -0.54
C MET A 28 16.20 3.35 -0.52
N LEU A 29 17.18 3.96 -1.20
CA LEU A 29 18.58 3.51 -1.16
C LEU A 29 19.19 3.64 0.25
N GLU A 30 18.99 4.78 0.91
CA GLU A 30 19.44 5.00 2.30
C GLU A 30 18.80 4.01 3.28
N TYR A 31 17.59 3.54 2.99
CA TYR A 31 16.93 2.50 3.78
C TYR A 31 17.48 1.09 3.54
N GLY A 32 18.20 0.86 2.43
CA GLY A 32 18.72 -0.44 2.03
C GLY A 32 17.87 -1.18 0.99
N THR A 33 16.85 -0.54 0.41
CA THR A 33 16.10 -1.13 -0.70
C THR A 33 16.99 -1.26 -1.93
N LYS A 34 17.00 -2.45 -2.56
CA LYS A 34 17.77 -2.69 -3.80
C LYS A 34 17.05 -2.11 -5.02
N ILE A 35 17.33 -0.84 -5.31
CA ILE A 35 16.94 -0.19 -6.58
C ILE A 35 17.99 -0.55 -7.63
N VAL A 36 17.56 -1.15 -8.74
CA VAL A 36 18.49 -1.68 -9.77
C VAL A 36 18.54 -0.82 -11.03
N ALA A 37 17.45 -0.14 -11.36
CA ALA A 37 17.35 0.71 -12.52
C ALA A 37 16.31 1.80 -12.30
N GLY A 38 16.37 2.84 -13.11
CA GLY A 38 15.28 3.79 -13.27
C GLY A 38 14.89 3.94 -14.72
N VAL A 39 13.66 4.38 -14.96
CA VAL A 39 13.13 4.60 -16.30
C VAL A 39 12.62 6.03 -16.39
N THR A 40 13.06 6.75 -17.43
CA THR A 40 12.47 8.02 -17.86
C THR A 40 12.73 8.19 -19.35
N PRO A 41 11.68 8.16 -20.20
CA PRO A 41 11.82 8.34 -21.64
C PRO A 41 12.57 9.62 -22.01
N GLY A 42 13.52 9.51 -22.94
CA GLY A 42 14.42 10.58 -23.37
C GLY A 42 15.59 10.87 -22.41
N LYS A 43 15.83 10.00 -21.42
CA LYS A 43 16.90 10.13 -20.41
C LYS A 43 17.74 8.86 -20.26
N GLY A 44 17.58 7.89 -21.15
CA GLY A 44 18.42 6.70 -21.24
C GLY A 44 19.92 7.03 -21.26
N GLY A 45 20.72 6.20 -20.58
CA GLY A 45 22.16 6.38 -20.45
C GLY A 45 22.60 7.36 -19.36
N THR A 46 21.67 8.06 -18.71
CA THR A 46 21.97 8.90 -17.54
C THR A 46 21.98 8.10 -16.23
N GLN A 47 22.27 8.76 -15.10
CA GLN A 47 22.21 8.13 -13.78
C GLN A 47 21.54 9.04 -12.74
N VAL A 48 20.89 8.44 -11.75
CA VAL A 48 20.33 9.12 -10.57
C VAL A 48 20.79 8.37 -9.32
N HIS A 49 21.54 9.04 -8.44
CA HIS A 49 22.10 8.44 -7.21
C HIS A 49 22.91 7.15 -7.48
N GLY A 50 23.62 7.10 -8.61
CA GLY A 50 24.39 5.92 -9.04
C GLY A 50 23.55 4.80 -9.67
N ILE A 51 22.24 5.01 -9.86
CA ILE A 51 21.34 4.06 -10.53
C ILE A 51 21.27 4.39 -12.02
N PRO A 52 21.50 3.43 -12.93
CA PRO A 52 21.38 3.65 -14.37
C PRO A 52 19.93 3.94 -14.77
N VAL A 53 19.76 4.90 -15.68
CA VAL A 53 18.47 5.28 -16.24
C VAL A 53 18.36 4.77 -17.67
N TYR A 54 17.21 4.20 -18.00
CA TYR A 54 16.84 3.68 -19.31
C TYR A 54 15.65 4.44 -19.88
N ASP A 55 15.46 4.35 -21.19
CA ASP A 55 14.31 4.96 -21.84
C ASP A 55 13.04 4.12 -21.65
N THR A 56 13.17 2.79 -21.56
CA THR A 56 12.06 1.86 -21.39
C THR A 56 12.29 0.86 -20.24
N VAL A 57 11.21 0.25 -19.75
CA VAL A 57 11.28 -0.87 -18.79
C VAL A 57 11.88 -2.11 -19.44
N GLU A 58 11.66 -2.33 -20.74
CA GLU A 58 12.26 -3.42 -21.51
C GLU A 58 13.80 -3.39 -21.44
N GLU A 59 14.41 -2.25 -21.80
CA GLU A 59 15.87 -2.06 -21.73
C GLU A 59 16.41 -2.26 -20.31
N ALA A 60 15.65 -1.80 -19.31
CA ALA A 60 16.00 -1.99 -17.92
C ALA A 60 15.95 -3.48 -17.53
N GLN A 61 14.94 -4.24 -17.98
CA GLN A 61 14.79 -5.67 -17.70
C GLN A 61 15.86 -6.53 -18.35
N GLU A 62 16.27 -6.22 -19.59
CA GLU A 62 17.35 -6.93 -20.29
C GLU A 62 18.66 -6.95 -19.48
N LYS A 63 18.92 -5.86 -18.75
CA LYS A 63 20.17 -5.65 -18.00
C LYS A 63 20.02 -5.94 -16.51
N HIS A 64 18.80 -5.78 -15.99
CA HIS A 64 18.49 -5.89 -14.57
C HIS A 64 17.26 -6.76 -14.39
N SER A 65 17.41 -7.96 -13.84
CA SER A 65 16.29 -8.87 -13.55
C SER A 65 15.46 -8.37 -12.36
N ALA A 66 14.82 -7.21 -12.49
CA ALA A 66 13.98 -6.61 -11.46
C ALA A 66 12.68 -7.40 -11.30
N ASN A 67 12.16 -7.50 -10.09
CA ASN A 67 10.89 -8.18 -9.79
C ASN A 67 9.81 -7.23 -9.27
N ALA A 68 10.16 -5.96 -9.04
CA ALA A 68 9.23 -4.92 -8.63
C ALA A 68 9.44 -3.63 -9.41
N SER A 69 8.42 -2.77 -9.45
CA SER A 69 8.49 -1.41 -9.97
C SER A 69 7.72 -0.45 -9.07
N ILE A 70 8.24 0.76 -8.88
CA ILE A 70 7.54 1.86 -8.21
C ILE A 70 7.38 3.03 -9.16
N ILE A 71 6.19 3.60 -9.22
CA ILE A 71 5.78 4.60 -10.20
C ILE A 71 5.58 5.95 -9.50
N PHE A 72 6.38 6.94 -9.94
CA PHE A 72 6.28 8.36 -9.57
C PHE A 72 5.87 9.24 -10.78
N VAL A 73 5.34 8.61 -11.83
CA VAL A 73 4.94 9.24 -13.08
C VAL A 73 3.64 10.04 -12.87
N PRO A 74 3.50 11.26 -13.43
CA PRO A 74 2.26 12.04 -13.34
C PRO A 74 1.01 11.29 -13.82
N ALA A 75 -0.16 11.62 -13.26
CA ALA A 75 -1.41 10.89 -13.48
C ALA A 75 -1.76 10.60 -14.96
N PRO A 76 -1.59 11.55 -15.91
CA PRO A 76 -1.93 11.29 -17.31
C PRO A 76 -1.10 10.18 -17.98
N PHE A 77 0.05 9.82 -17.43
CA PHE A 77 0.97 8.83 -18.01
C PHE A 77 1.20 7.63 -17.08
N ALA A 78 0.62 7.63 -15.89
CA ALA A 78 0.88 6.61 -14.87
C ALA A 78 0.30 5.24 -15.24
N ALA A 79 -0.82 5.20 -15.98
CA ALA A 79 -1.42 3.95 -16.44
C ALA A 79 -0.56 3.29 -17.52
N GLU A 80 -0.07 4.06 -18.50
CA GLU A 80 0.85 3.58 -19.54
C GLU A 80 2.14 3.02 -18.91
N ALA A 81 2.74 3.74 -17.97
CA ALA A 81 3.90 3.27 -17.21
C ALA A 81 3.63 1.98 -16.42
N ALA A 82 2.41 1.80 -15.89
CA ALA A 82 2.03 0.57 -15.20
C ALA A 82 1.90 -0.60 -16.18
N LEU A 83 1.25 -0.40 -17.33
CA LEU A 83 1.11 -1.42 -18.36
C LEU A 83 2.48 -1.81 -18.94
N GLU A 84 3.35 -0.85 -19.24
CA GLU A 84 4.71 -1.10 -19.72
C GLU A 84 5.48 -2.03 -18.78
N ALA A 85 5.41 -1.79 -17.46
CA ALA A 85 6.07 -2.67 -16.49
C ALA A 85 5.45 -4.08 -16.43
N LEU A 86 4.13 -4.19 -16.53
CA LEU A 86 3.43 -5.48 -16.51
C LEU A 86 3.73 -6.31 -17.77
N GLU A 87 3.75 -5.67 -18.93
CA GLU A 87 4.12 -6.27 -20.22
C GLU A 87 5.56 -6.79 -20.23
N ASN A 88 6.45 -6.08 -19.54
CA ASN A 88 7.85 -6.48 -19.36
C ASN A 88 8.09 -7.39 -18.15
N GLY A 89 7.06 -8.11 -17.69
CA GLY A 89 7.21 -9.22 -16.75
C GLY A 89 7.34 -8.84 -15.27
N ILE A 90 7.24 -7.55 -14.90
CA ILE A 90 7.21 -7.14 -13.50
C ILE A 90 5.91 -7.61 -12.85
N LYS A 91 6.01 -8.31 -11.71
CA LYS A 91 4.83 -8.87 -10.99
C LYS A 91 4.43 -8.11 -9.74
N THR A 92 5.20 -7.11 -9.32
CA THR A 92 4.87 -6.27 -8.16
C THR A 92 5.02 -4.80 -8.51
N LEU A 93 3.91 -4.06 -8.56
CA LEU A 93 3.94 -2.62 -8.84
C LEU A 93 3.42 -1.83 -7.65
N VAL A 94 4.08 -0.71 -7.37
CA VAL A 94 3.63 0.29 -6.40
C VAL A 94 3.34 1.59 -7.15
N ILE A 95 2.08 2.02 -7.18
CA ILE A 95 1.65 3.20 -7.93
C ILE A 95 1.39 4.33 -6.93
N ILE A 96 2.36 5.21 -6.72
CA ILE A 96 2.25 6.30 -5.72
C ILE A 96 1.26 7.37 -6.19
N THR A 97 1.20 7.60 -7.49
CA THR A 97 0.47 8.68 -8.15
C THR A 97 -1.00 8.72 -7.75
N GLU A 98 -1.45 9.92 -7.37
CA GLU A 98 -2.86 10.24 -7.10
C GLU A 98 -3.52 10.87 -8.36
N HIS A 99 -4.85 10.83 -8.41
CA HIS A 99 -5.68 11.42 -9.48
C HIS A 99 -5.60 10.72 -10.84
N ILE A 100 -5.25 9.44 -10.86
CA ILE A 100 -5.37 8.62 -12.07
C ILE A 100 -6.86 8.49 -12.43
N PRO A 101 -7.26 8.70 -13.70
CA PRO A 101 -8.63 8.49 -14.13
C PRO A 101 -9.13 7.07 -13.79
N ILE A 102 -10.37 6.96 -13.30
CA ILE A 102 -10.93 5.67 -12.87
C ILE A 102 -10.91 4.63 -14.01
N LYS A 103 -11.16 5.07 -15.24
CA LYS A 103 -11.12 4.20 -16.43
C LYS A 103 -9.74 3.54 -16.58
N ASP A 104 -8.69 4.33 -16.45
CA ASP A 104 -7.32 3.88 -16.62
C ASP A 104 -6.91 2.93 -15.48
N SER A 105 -7.35 3.23 -14.24
CA SER A 105 -7.18 2.30 -13.12
C SER A 105 -7.88 0.95 -13.37
N ILE A 106 -9.10 0.94 -13.93
CA ILE A 106 -9.80 -0.31 -14.27
C ILE A 106 -9.01 -1.12 -15.29
N GLU A 107 -8.47 -0.47 -16.32
CA GLU A 107 -7.66 -1.10 -17.35
C GLU A 107 -6.39 -1.75 -16.76
N VAL A 108 -5.64 -1.00 -15.95
CA VAL A 108 -4.43 -1.50 -15.27
C VAL A 108 -4.74 -2.68 -14.35
N MET A 109 -5.79 -2.59 -13.52
CA MET A 109 -6.14 -3.69 -12.61
C MET A 109 -6.60 -4.95 -13.37
N ASN A 110 -7.33 -4.77 -14.46
CA ASN A 110 -7.76 -5.88 -15.30
C ASN A 110 -6.56 -6.58 -15.95
N TYR A 111 -5.63 -5.83 -16.53
CA TYR A 111 -4.43 -6.38 -17.13
C TYR A 111 -3.55 -7.07 -16.09
N ALA A 112 -3.32 -6.44 -14.93
CA ALA A 112 -2.57 -7.02 -13.82
C ALA A 112 -3.12 -8.38 -13.38
N LYS A 113 -4.46 -8.52 -13.33
CA LYS A 113 -5.12 -9.79 -13.02
C LYS A 113 -4.85 -10.85 -14.09
N GLN A 114 -4.90 -10.50 -15.38
CA GLN A 114 -4.63 -11.43 -16.48
C GLN A 114 -3.19 -11.97 -16.42
N VAL A 115 -2.23 -11.15 -16.01
CA VAL A 115 -0.83 -11.54 -15.90
C VAL A 115 -0.41 -12.00 -14.49
N ASN A 116 -1.36 -12.19 -13.57
CA ASN A 116 -1.14 -12.59 -12.18
C ASN A 116 -0.09 -11.71 -11.46
N ALA A 117 -0.22 -10.39 -11.60
CA ALA A 117 0.60 -9.40 -10.93
C ALA A 117 -0.13 -8.77 -9.73
N THR A 118 0.64 -8.32 -8.75
CA THR A 118 0.18 -7.59 -7.57
C THR A 118 0.39 -6.09 -7.77
N ILE A 119 -0.67 -5.31 -7.62
CA ILE A 119 -0.63 -3.84 -7.67
C ILE A 119 -0.93 -3.28 -6.27
N ILE A 120 -0.09 -2.37 -5.80
CA ILE A 120 -0.26 -1.61 -4.57
C ILE A 120 -0.58 -0.16 -4.97
N GLY A 121 -1.72 0.37 -4.55
CA GLY A 121 -2.25 1.65 -5.00
C GLY A 121 -3.31 1.52 -6.10
N PRO A 122 -3.58 2.61 -6.86
CA PRO A 122 -2.89 3.90 -6.86
C PRO A 122 -3.17 4.75 -5.61
N ASN A 123 -2.65 5.99 -5.58
CA ASN A 123 -2.84 6.93 -4.48
C ASN A 123 -2.49 6.32 -3.11
N THR A 124 -1.27 5.78 -3.01
CA THR A 124 -0.81 5.04 -1.83
C THR A 124 0.51 5.57 -1.31
N PRO A 125 0.76 5.49 0.02
CA PRO A 125 2.11 5.68 0.54
C PRO A 125 3.09 4.57 0.09
N GLY A 126 2.60 3.44 -0.41
CA GLY A 126 3.36 2.26 -0.82
C GLY A 126 3.41 1.16 0.25
N ILE A 127 4.51 0.42 0.29
CA ILE A 127 4.72 -0.72 1.19
C ILE A 127 6.09 -0.67 1.87
N ILE A 128 6.15 -1.13 3.12
CA ILE A 128 7.40 -1.29 3.87
C ILE A 128 7.38 -2.58 4.70
N THR A 129 8.44 -3.38 4.58
CA THR A 129 8.75 -4.51 5.46
C THR A 129 9.95 -4.10 6.32
N PRO A 130 9.75 -3.70 7.59
CA PRO A 130 10.78 -3.02 8.34
C PRO A 130 12.07 -3.83 8.54
N GLY A 131 13.20 -3.19 8.24
CA GLY A 131 14.53 -3.80 8.29
C GLY A 131 14.90 -4.61 7.05
N LYS A 132 14.06 -4.63 6.01
CA LYS A 132 14.29 -5.40 4.78
C LYS A 132 14.20 -4.53 3.53
N SER A 133 13.02 -4.00 3.27
CA SER A 133 12.76 -3.25 2.04
C SER A 133 11.60 -2.29 2.22
N LYS A 134 11.63 -1.24 1.41
CA LYS A 134 10.67 -0.14 1.38
C LYS A 134 10.50 0.32 -0.06
N LEU A 135 9.28 0.27 -0.57
CA LEU A 135 8.87 0.87 -1.83
C LEU A 135 7.76 1.86 -1.55
N GLY A 136 8.11 3.15 -1.44
CA GLY A 136 7.13 4.19 -1.19
C GLY A 136 7.66 5.44 -0.52
N ILE A 137 6.72 6.28 -0.10
CA ILE A 137 6.95 7.65 0.39
C ILE A 137 6.91 7.80 1.90
N MET A 138 6.69 6.71 2.63
CA MET A 138 6.57 6.75 4.10
C MET A 138 7.88 7.21 4.79
N PRO A 139 7.86 7.79 6.00
CA PRO A 139 9.10 8.09 6.72
C PRO A 139 9.64 6.81 7.38
N ALA A 140 10.79 6.29 6.95
CA ALA A 140 11.25 4.96 7.40
C ALA A 140 11.53 4.86 8.92
N HIS A 141 11.99 5.93 9.54
CA HIS A 141 12.44 5.96 10.94
C HIS A 141 11.36 5.67 11.99
N ILE A 142 10.07 5.74 11.63
CA ILE A 142 8.96 5.44 12.56
C ILE A 142 8.66 3.94 12.63
N PHE A 143 9.12 3.17 11.66
CA PHE A 143 8.85 1.74 11.54
C PHE A 143 9.97 0.94 12.21
N LYS A 144 9.59 -0.11 12.93
CA LYS A 144 10.51 -1.02 13.59
C LYS A 144 10.05 -2.44 13.35
N SER A 145 10.98 -3.36 13.07
CA SER A 145 10.63 -4.77 12.88
C SER A 145 9.88 -5.31 14.09
N GLY A 146 8.80 -6.05 13.83
CA GLY A 146 7.90 -6.57 14.84
C GLY A 146 6.94 -7.60 14.25
N ASN A 147 5.81 -7.80 14.92
CA ASN A 147 4.87 -8.89 14.62
C ASN A 147 3.46 -8.42 14.25
N ILE A 148 3.25 -7.12 14.04
CA ILE A 148 1.96 -6.55 13.65
C ILE A 148 1.93 -6.28 12.15
N GLY A 149 1.04 -6.96 11.43
CA GLY A 149 0.72 -6.61 10.05
C GLY A 149 -0.15 -5.37 10.02
N MET A 150 0.08 -4.44 9.09
CA MET A 150 -0.77 -3.26 8.94
C MET A 150 -1.25 -3.14 7.50
N VAL A 151 -2.54 -2.87 7.33
CA VAL A 151 -3.15 -2.57 6.03
C VAL A 151 -4.01 -1.32 6.15
N SER A 152 -3.88 -0.39 5.22
CA SER A 152 -4.49 0.94 5.33
C SER A 152 -4.86 1.57 4.01
N ARG A 153 -5.95 2.34 4.00
CA ARG A 153 -6.31 3.24 2.88
C ARG A 153 -5.68 4.64 2.98
N SER A 154 -5.08 4.98 4.12
CA SER A 154 -4.56 6.33 4.40
C SER A 154 -3.05 6.35 4.63
N GLY A 155 -2.35 7.38 4.12
CA GLY A 155 -0.92 7.56 4.34
C GLY A 155 -0.55 7.95 5.78
N THR A 156 -0.79 9.22 6.14
CA THR A 156 -0.32 9.80 7.41
C THR A 156 -0.91 9.12 8.66
N LEU A 157 -2.15 8.63 8.59
CA LEU A 157 -2.77 7.88 9.68
C LEU A 157 -2.08 6.53 9.92
N THR A 158 -1.58 5.88 8.85
CA THR A 158 -0.72 4.69 8.98
C THR A 158 0.53 5.02 9.77
N TYR A 159 1.12 6.19 9.54
CA TYR A 159 2.35 6.61 10.19
C TYR A 159 2.13 6.87 11.68
N GLU A 160 1.04 7.53 12.04
CA GLU A 160 0.68 7.77 13.44
C GLU A 160 0.53 6.45 14.22
N ILE A 161 -0.22 5.51 13.65
CA ILE A 161 -0.46 4.21 14.28
C ILE A 161 0.84 3.38 14.33
N ALA A 162 1.62 3.34 13.24
CA ALA A 162 2.91 2.65 13.22
C ALA A 162 3.87 3.20 14.29
N ALA A 163 3.96 4.53 14.41
CA ALA A 163 4.77 5.16 15.45
C ALA A 163 4.31 4.79 16.86
N SER A 164 2.99 4.69 17.10
CA SER A 164 2.43 4.24 18.38
C SER A 164 2.80 2.79 18.69
N LEU A 165 2.68 1.88 17.72
CA LEU A 165 3.10 0.48 17.86
C LEU A 165 4.60 0.34 18.13
N THR A 166 5.43 1.11 17.42
CA THR A 166 6.88 1.14 17.63
C THR A 166 7.23 1.61 19.04
N LYS A 167 6.60 2.68 19.54
CA LYS A 167 6.79 3.20 20.91
C LYS A 167 6.38 2.18 21.98
N LYS A 168 5.45 1.27 21.69
CA LYS A 168 5.03 0.18 22.57
C LYS A 168 5.83 -1.11 22.38
N ASN A 169 6.92 -1.08 21.60
CA ASN A 169 7.77 -2.24 21.30
C ASN A 169 7.04 -3.40 20.61
N LEU A 170 5.90 -3.14 19.95
CA LEU A 170 5.22 -4.14 19.13
C LEU A 170 5.87 -4.25 17.74
N GLY A 171 6.20 -3.09 17.14
CA GLY A 171 6.75 -3.01 15.79
C GLY A 171 5.77 -3.51 14.71
N GLN A 172 6.27 -3.69 13.50
CA GLN A 172 5.48 -4.13 12.34
C GLN A 172 6.19 -5.24 11.57
N SER A 173 5.42 -6.21 11.06
CA SER A 173 5.92 -7.22 10.12
C SER A 173 6.03 -6.63 8.71
N THR A 174 4.90 -6.16 8.17
CA THR A 174 4.79 -5.39 6.93
C THR A 174 3.66 -4.38 7.08
N CYS A 175 3.87 -3.16 6.56
CA CYS A 175 2.84 -2.13 6.43
C CYS A 175 2.52 -1.90 4.95
N LEU A 176 1.26 -2.16 4.58
CA LEU A 176 0.73 -2.06 3.24
C LEU A 176 -0.28 -0.90 3.13
N GLY A 177 0.04 0.10 2.32
CA GLY A 177 -0.94 1.10 1.88
C GLY A 177 -1.71 0.59 0.65
N LEU A 178 -3.01 0.33 0.80
CA LEU A 178 -3.89 -0.05 -0.32
C LEU A 178 -4.10 1.12 -1.28
N GLY A 179 -4.25 2.32 -0.73
CA GLY A 179 -4.53 3.55 -1.44
C GLY A 179 -5.92 4.11 -1.18
N GLY A 180 -6.09 5.40 -1.47
CA GLY A 180 -7.32 6.17 -1.23
C GLY A 180 -8.33 6.14 -2.39
N ASP A 181 -7.93 5.61 -3.54
CA ASP A 181 -8.76 5.62 -4.75
C ASP A 181 -9.88 4.55 -4.72
N PRO A 182 -10.98 4.74 -5.50
CA PRO A 182 -12.09 3.78 -5.53
C PRO A 182 -11.71 2.42 -6.13
N ILE A 183 -10.74 2.40 -7.06
CA ILE A 183 -10.24 1.20 -7.74
C ILE A 183 -8.77 1.05 -7.37
N THR A 184 -8.47 0.02 -6.57
CA THR A 184 -7.12 -0.30 -6.11
C THR A 184 -6.79 -1.76 -6.43
N GLY A 185 -5.50 -2.09 -6.44
CA GLY A 185 -5.04 -3.44 -6.81
C GLY A 185 -5.25 -4.51 -5.76
N LEU A 186 -5.24 -4.12 -4.49
CA LEU A 186 -5.49 -4.99 -3.35
C LEU A 186 -6.57 -4.38 -2.47
N ASN A 187 -7.31 -5.22 -1.76
CA ASN A 187 -8.21 -4.80 -0.70
C ASN A 187 -7.80 -5.41 0.66
N PHE A 188 -8.59 -5.12 1.70
CA PHE A 188 -8.35 -5.64 3.05
C PHE A 188 -8.38 -7.17 3.13
N ILE A 189 -9.27 -7.84 2.38
CA ILE A 189 -9.37 -9.31 2.37
C ILE A 189 -8.12 -9.92 1.76
N ASP A 190 -7.61 -9.36 0.65
CA ASP A 190 -6.36 -9.82 0.04
C ASP A 190 -5.19 -9.69 1.01
N ALA A 191 -5.09 -8.54 1.70
CA ALA A 191 -4.08 -8.33 2.72
C ALA A 191 -4.21 -9.31 3.89
N LEU A 192 -5.43 -9.58 4.38
CA LEU A 192 -5.65 -10.55 5.46
C LEU A 192 -5.19 -11.95 5.05
N LYS A 193 -5.50 -12.41 3.84
CA LYS A 193 -5.03 -13.71 3.31
C LYS A 193 -3.51 -13.77 3.22
N MET A 194 -2.86 -12.69 2.80
CA MET A 194 -1.39 -12.62 2.79
C MET A 194 -0.82 -12.67 4.20
N PHE A 195 -1.38 -11.88 5.12
CA PHE A 195 -0.95 -11.86 6.52
C PHE A 195 -1.20 -13.16 7.25
N GLU A 196 -2.25 -13.92 6.91
CA GLU A 196 -2.52 -15.26 7.46
C GLU A 196 -1.34 -16.19 7.24
N ASN A 197 -0.80 -16.17 6.01
CA ASN A 197 0.30 -17.02 5.59
C ASN A 197 1.69 -16.52 6.03
N ASP A 198 1.79 -15.29 6.55
CA ASP A 198 3.06 -14.77 7.08
C ASP A 198 3.30 -15.20 8.54
N PRO A 199 4.28 -16.07 8.83
CA PRO A 199 4.56 -16.53 10.19
C PRO A 199 5.05 -15.42 11.13
N GLN A 200 5.61 -14.31 10.61
CA GLN A 200 6.05 -13.17 11.40
C GLN A 200 4.85 -12.39 11.95
N THR A 201 3.76 -12.29 11.19
CA THR A 201 2.54 -11.60 11.60
C THR A 201 1.76 -12.42 12.62
N LYS A 202 1.54 -11.84 13.80
CA LYS A 202 0.76 -12.41 14.92
C LYS A 202 -0.58 -11.72 15.14
N ALA A 203 -0.72 -10.48 14.69
CA ALA A 203 -1.98 -9.74 14.67
C ALA A 203 -1.99 -8.74 13.52
N VAL A 204 -3.17 -8.32 13.08
CA VAL A 204 -3.33 -7.38 11.97
C VAL A 204 -4.08 -6.12 12.41
N VAL A 205 -3.58 -4.97 12.00
CA VAL A 205 -4.27 -3.68 12.13
C VAL A 205 -4.87 -3.29 10.78
N LEU A 206 -6.18 -3.08 10.77
CA LEU A 206 -6.94 -2.53 9.66
C LEU A 206 -7.20 -1.04 9.88
N ILE A 207 -6.78 -0.20 8.94
CA ILE A 207 -7.01 1.25 8.97
C ILE A 207 -7.92 1.62 7.80
N GLY A 208 -9.20 1.75 8.12
CA GLY A 208 -10.26 2.08 7.17
C GLY A 208 -10.67 3.54 7.24
N GLU A 209 -11.55 3.91 6.32
CA GLU A 209 -12.14 5.24 6.23
C GLU A 209 -13.57 5.16 5.67
N ILE A 210 -14.28 6.28 5.66
CA ILE A 210 -15.60 6.38 5.02
C ILE A 210 -15.55 6.04 3.52
N GLY A 211 -16.69 5.65 2.96
CA GLY A 211 -16.88 5.39 1.53
C GLY A 211 -16.57 3.96 1.10
N GLY A 212 -17.39 3.43 0.19
CA GLY A 212 -17.41 2.01 -0.17
C GLY A 212 -17.82 1.10 1.00
N ASN A 213 -17.78 -0.21 0.79
CA ASN A 213 -18.21 -1.23 1.76
C ASN A 213 -17.12 -2.28 2.09
N LEU A 214 -15.85 -1.98 1.80
CA LEU A 214 -14.76 -2.95 1.90
C LEU A 214 -14.57 -3.43 3.35
N GLU A 215 -14.72 -2.55 4.34
CA GLU A 215 -14.60 -2.89 5.76
C GLU A 215 -15.75 -3.77 6.23
N GLU A 216 -16.99 -3.54 5.76
CA GLU A 216 -18.12 -4.43 6.03
C GLU A 216 -17.91 -5.82 5.40
N LEU A 217 -17.50 -5.89 4.13
CA LEU A 217 -17.17 -7.16 3.47
C LEU A 217 -16.00 -7.88 4.16
N THR A 218 -15.04 -7.14 4.71
CA THR A 218 -13.95 -7.71 5.49
C THR A 218 -14.43 -8.30 6.79
N ALA A 219 -15.40 -7.67 7.46
CA ALA A 219 -16.03 -8.21 8.66
C ALA A 219 -16.75 -9.54 8.35
N GLU A 220 -17.49 -9.61 7.25
CA GLU A 220 -18.13 -10.84 6.77
C GLU A 220 -17.10 -11.94 6.49
N PHE A 221 -16.01 -11.61 5.80
CA PHE A 221 -14.91 -12.53 5.51
C PHE A 221 -14.29 -13.10 6.80
N ILE A 222 -14.00 -12.26 7.80
CA ILE A 222 -13.41 -12.68 9.08
C ILE A 222 -14.26 -13.74 9.76
N VAL A 223 -15.58 -13.55 9.80
CA VAL A 223 -16.52 -14.50 10.43
C VAL A 223 -16.63 -15.78 9.60
N LYS A 224 -16.85 -15.63 8.29
CA LYS A 224 -17.11 -16.76 7.38
C LYS A 224 -15.92 -17.71 7.30
N GLU A 225 -14.72 -17.17 7.12
CA GLU A 225 -13.49 -17.96 6.95
C GLU A 225 -12.83 -18.29 8.29
N LYS A 226 -13.40 -17.84 9.42
CA LYS A 226 -12.84 -18.01 10.77
C LYS A 226 -11.38 -17.57 10.84
N TYR A 227 -11.13 -16.34 10.40
CA TYR A 227 -9.78 -15.82 10.24
C TYR A 227 -8.95 -16.01 11.53
N PRO A 228 -7.76 -16.64 11.45
CA PRO A 228 -7.12 -17.20 12.65
C PRO A 228 -6.32 -16.20 13.47
N LYS A 229 -5.98 -15.03 12.91
CA LYS A 229 -5.14 -14.03 13.59
C LYS A 229 -6.00 -12.91 14.16
N PRO A 230 -5.70 -12.41 15.38
CA PRO A 230 -6.39 -11.24 15.94
C PRO A 230 -6.36 -10.04 14.99
N VAL A 231 -7.52 -9.39 14.83
CA VAL A 231 -7.66 -8.16 14.05
C VAL A 231 -8.11 -7.02 14.96
N VAL A 232 -7.45 -5.86 14.82
CA VAL A 232 -7.84 -4.59 15.43
C VAL A 232 -8.07 -3.58 14.31
N ALA A 233 -9.11 -2.76 14.42
CA ALA A 233 -9.42 -1.77 13.39
C ALA A 233 -9.45 -0.34 13.94
N PHE A 234 -9.18 0.62 13.05
CA PHE A 234 -9.51 2.03 13.25
C PHE A 234 -10.21 2.55 12.00
N ILE A 235 -11.35 3.22 12.16
CA ILE A 235 -12.15 3.79 11.06
C ILE A 235 -12.15 5.31 11.17
N ALA A 236 -11.53 5.96 10.19
CA ALA A 236 -11.53 7.42 10.06
C ALA A 236 -12.86 7.96 9.52
N GLY A 237 -13.10 9.26 9.71
CA GLY A 237 -14.27 9.94 9.12
C GLY A 237 -15.57 9.84 9.95
N ARG A 238 -15.48 9.52 11.25
CA ARG A 238 -16.64 9.42 12.17
C ARG A 238 -17.51 10.70 12.22
N SER A 239 -16.92 11.86 12.01
CA SER A 239 -17.60 13.16 12.01
C SER A 239 -17.77 13.75 10.60
N ALA A 240 -17.59 12.95 9.54
CA ALA A 240 -17.71 13.45 8.18
C ALA A 240 -19.18 13.73 7.82
N PRO A 241 -19.48 14.89 7.18
CA PRO A 241 -20.83 15.18 6.73
C PRO A 241 -21.22 14.27 5.55
N PRO A 242 -22.49 13.83 5.46
CA PRO A 242 -22.97 13.01 4.35
C PRO A 242 -22.79 13.69 2.98
N GLY A 243 -22.53 12.92 1.93
CA GLY A 243 -22.45 13.39 0.54
C GLY A 243 -21.22 14.25 0.20
N LYS A 244 -20.31 14.49 1.15
CA LYS A 244 -19.08 15.25 0.90
C LYS A 244 -17.88 14.32 0.69
N ARG A 245 -17.09 14.59 -0.36
CA ARG A 245 -15.79 13.95 -0.58
C ARG A 245 -14.76 14.52 0.40
N MET A 246 -14.05 13.64 1.11
CA MET A 246 -13.05 14.01 2.11
C MET A 246 -11.64 13.71 1.62
N GLY A 247 -11.05 14.64 0.85
CA GLY A 247 -9.68 14.48 0.32
C GLY A 247 -9.59 13.38 -0.74
N HIS A 248 -9.43 12.13 -0.31
CA HIS A 248 -9.34 10.96 -1.18
C HIS A 248 -10.57 10.81 -2.09
N ALA A 249 -10.32 10.34 -3.32
CA ALA A 249 -11.38 10.10 -4.30
C ALA A 249 -12.42 9.07 -3.81
N GLY A 250 -11.99 8.04 -3.08
CA GLY A 250 -12.88 7.00 -2.52
C GLY A 250 -13.56 7.37 -1.19
N ALA A 251 -13.20 8.50 -0.57
CA ALA A 251 -13.73 8.91 0.74
C ALA A 251 -15.03 9.72 0.60
N ILE A 252 -16.08 9.08 0.06
CA ILE A 252 -17.41 9.67 -0.12
C ILE A 252 -18.50 8.73 0.41
N VAL A 253 -19.36 9.27 1.28
CA VAL A 253 -20.52 8.53 1.83
C VAL A 253 -21.69 8.61 0.84
N MET A 254 -22.17 7.46 0.38
CA MET A 254 -23.33 7.34 -0.52
C MET A 254 -24.44 6.52 0.14
N GLY A 255 -25.57 7.16 0.47
CA GLY A 255 -26.69 6.48 1.13
C GLY A 255 -26.37 6.10 2.60
N LYS A 256 -26.88 4.94 3.03
CA LYS A 256 -26.69 4.43 4.41
C LYS A 256 -25.50 3.48 4.57
N ALA A 257 -24.92 3.00 3.46
CA ALA A 257 -23.75 2.13 3.46
C ALA A 257 -22.46 2.96 3.29
N GLY A 258 -21.36 2.49 3.87
CA GLY A 258 -20.08 3.17 3.80
C GLY A 258 -19.92 4.37 4.73
N THR A 259 -20.80 4.52 5.73
CA THR A 259 -20.56 5.45 6.83
C THR A 259 -19.50 4.88 7.76
N ALA A 260 -18.86 5.72 8.59
CA ALA A 260 -17.95 5.19 9.61
C ALA A 260 -18.71 4.29 10.60
N GLU A 261 -19.94 4.64 10.95
CA GLU A 261 -20.78 3.90 11.88
C GLU A 261 -21.13 2.49 11.37
N SER A 262 -21.56 2.35 10.10
CA SER A 262 -21.89 1.04 9.51
C SER A 262 -20.68 0.11 9.53
N LYS A 263 -19.50 0.63 9.19
CA LYS A 263 -18.23 -0.08 9.20
C LYS A 263 -17.82 -0.53 10.60
N ILE A 264 -17.91 0.38 11.57
CA ILE A 264 -17.60 0.08 12.97
C ILE A 264 -18.53 -1.01 13.51
N GLU A 265 -19.83 -0.91 13.24
CA GLU A 265 -20.82 -1.89 13.68
C GLU A 265 -20.56 -3.27 13.08
N ALA A 266 -20.32 -3.35 11.76
CA ALA A 266 -20.02 -4.60 11.08
C ALA A 266 -18.77 -5.27 11.66
N LEU A 267 -17.67 -4.51 11.83
CA LEU A 267 -16.42 -5.03 12.39
C LEU A 267 -16.60 -5.51 13.85
N ARG A 268 -17.32 -4.74 14.68
CA ARG A 268 -17.61 -5.16 16.07
C ARG A 268 -18.43 -6.45 16.12
N LYS A 269 -19.44 -6.59 15.26
CA LYS A 269 -20.23 -7.84 15.14
C LYS A 269 -19.38 -9.04 14.72
N ALA A 270 -18.33 -8.80 13.92
CA ALA A 270 -17.36 -9.82 13.55
C ALA A 270 -16.31 -10.14 14.63
N GLY A 271 -16.42 -9.54 15.82
CA GLY A 271 -15.46 -9.74 16.93
C GLY A 271 -14.18 -8.91 16.81
N VAL A 272 -14.10 -7.98 15.85
CA VAL A 272 -12.96 -7.08 15.68
C VAL A 272 -13.04 -5.95 16.71
N LYS A 273 -11.96 -5.74 17.47
CA LYS A 273 -11.86 -4.58 18.36
C LYS A 273 -11.64 -3.32 17.53
N VAL A 274 -12.50 -2.32 17.68
CA VAL A 274 -12.39 -1.06 16.92
C VAL A 274 -11.99 0.08 17.85
N ALA A 275 -10.83 0.68 17.56
CA ALA A 275 -10.26 1.80 18.30
C ALA A 275 -11.07 3.10 18.12
N GLU A 276 -11.21 3.86 19.20
CA GLU A 276 -11.84 5.18 19.22
C GLU A 276 -10.87 6.26 18.73
N LYS A 277 -9.60 6.19 19.14
CA LYS A 277 -8.52 7.08 18.70
C LYS A 277 -7.39 6.27 18.07
N PRO A 278 -6.58 6.85 17.15
CA PRO A 278 -5.46 6.13 16.54
C PRO A 278 -4.51 5.51 17.58
N ASN A 279 -4.21 6.24 18.66
CA ASN A 279 -3.35 5.76 19.74
C ASN A 279 -3.93 4.61 20.58
N ASP A 280 -5.23 4.34 20.50
CA ASP A 280 -5.86 3.23 21.23
C ASP A 280 -5.61 1.89 20.55
N VAL A 281 -5.25 1.86 19.25
CA VAL A 281 -4.93 0.63 18.51
C VAL A 281 -3.86 -0.18 19.23
N ALA A 282 -2.76 0.46 19.66
CA ALA A 282 -1.67 -0.22 20.36
C ALA A 282 -2.12 -0.83 21.69
N LYS A 283 -3.06 -0.19 22.39
CA LYS A 283 -3.61 -0.70 23.67
C LYS A 283 -4.46 -1.95 23.44
N LEU A 284 -5.24 -1.97 22.35
CA LEU A 284 -6.14 -3.10 22.03
C LEU A 284 -5.39 -4.38 21.62
N LEU A 285 -4.15 -4.24 21.15
CA LEU A 285 -3.24 -5.34 20.80
C LEU A 285 -2.44 -5.89 21.99
N SER A 286 -2.32 -5.13 23.09
CA SER A 286 -1.41 -5.44 24.20
C SER A 286 -2.06 -6.30 25.29
N VAL A 287 -2.91 -7.27 24.93
CA VAL A 287 -3.64 -8.13 25.90
C VAL A 287 -3.03 -9.52 25.95
#